data_AF-A0A3A5JBS0-F1
#
_entry.id   AF-A0A3A5JBS0-F1
#
_cell.length_a   1.000
_cell.length_b   1.000
_cell.length_c   1.000
_cell.angle_alpha   90.00
_cell.angle_beta   90.00
_cell.angle_gamma   90.00
#
_symmetry.space_group_name_H-M   'P 1'
#
loop_
_entity.id
_entity.type
_entity.pdbx_description
1 polymer ?
#
loop_
_entity_poly.entity_id
_entity_poly.type
_entity_poly.pdbx_seq_one_letter_code
_entity_poly.pdbx_strand_id
1 'polypeptide(L)'
;MRFERLDLDSWESGLPASGFEVFHTPEALDVLDRHAAGDRLLVGGYRGEQLVGMIPLFVRRVAGLRVVSSPPPGMAIPGLGPLVMPTSPKRRKREKVNREFTAGLLDAIEADDPEVVLRGGDVELLEE
;
A
#
# COMPACT_ATOMS: atom_id res chain seq x y z
N MET A 1 5.60 5.87 13.16
CA MET A 1 6.31 4.99 12.20
C MET A 1 6.82 5.89 11.11
N ARG A 2 7.89 5.51 10.41
CA ARG A 2 8.24 6.13 9.13
C ARG A 2 7.62 5.30 8.02
N PHE A 3 7.12 5.94 6.98
CA PHE A 3 6.55 5.25 5.83
C PHE A 3 7.38 5.56 4.60
N GLU A 4 7.68 4.55 3.81
CA GLU A 4 8.54 4.66 2.64
C GLU A 4 7.88 3.97 1.46
N ARG A 5 8.07 4.55 0.27
CA ARG A 5 7.74 3.87 -0.98
C ARG A 5 8.69 2.70 -1.20
N LEU A 6 8.13 1.55 -1.57
CA LEU A 6 8.89 0.37 -1.97
C LEU A 6 8.83 0.21 -3.49
N ASP A 7 9.91 -0.31 -4.06
CA ASP A 7 9.87 -0.96 -5.37
C ASP A 7 9.40 -2.43 -5.23
N LEU A 8 9.30 -3.13 -6.35
CA LEU A 8 8.78 -4.50 -6.37
C LEU A 8 9.74 -5.49 -5.70
N ASP A 9 11.06 -5.29 -5.86
CA ASP A 9 12.10 -6.15 -5.29
C ASP A 9 12.17 -6.02 -3.77
N SER A 10 12.09 -4.79 -3.24
CA SER A 10 12.00 -4.53 -1.81
C SER A 10 10.71 -5.06 -1.22
N TRP A 11 9.62 -5.01 -1.99
CA TRP A 11 8.35 -5.60 -1.59
C TRP A 11 8.42 -7.11 -1.47
N GLU A 12 8.95 -7.78 -2.50
CA GLU A 12 9.15 -9.23 -2.50
C GLU A 12 10.03 -9.66 -1.32
N SER A 13 11.14 -8.95 -1.11
CA SER A 13 12.07 -9.20 0.00
C SER A 13 11.42 -9.01 1.38
N GLY A 14 10.39 -8.16 1.47
CA GLY A 14 9.64 -7.90 2.69
C GLY A 14 8.49 -8.87 2.97
N LEU A 15 8.10 -9.71 2.01
CA LEU A 15 7.00 -10.63 2.19
C LEU A 15 7.28 -11.64 3.31
N PRO A 16 6.31 -11.89 4.22
CA PRO A 16 6.48 -12.94 5.21
C PRO A 16 6.47 -14.32 4.52
N ALA A 17 7.17 -15.30 5.08
CA ALA A 17 7.24 -16.64 4.50
C ALA A 17 5.88 -17.35 4.33
N SER A 18 4.84 -16.90 5.05
CA SER A 18 3.48 -17.42 4.95
C SER A 18 2.46 -16.44 5.58
N GLY A 19 1.17 -16.74 5.43
CA GLY A 19 0.10 -15.99 6.10
C GLY A 19 -0.41 -14.76 5.34
N PHE A 20 -0.18 -14.73 4.03
CA PHE A 20 -0.72 -13.73 3.10
C PHE A 20 -1.36 -14.41 1.88
N GLU A 21 -2.20 -13.68 1.16
CA GLU A 21 -2.90 -14.20 -0.03
C GLU A 21 -2.10 -13.93 -1.31
N VAL A 22 -2.35 -14.71 -2.37
CA VAL A 22 -1.60 -14.62 -3.64
C VAL A 22 -1.60 -13.21 -4.26
N PHE A 23 -2.59 -12.38 -3.97
CA PHE A 23 -2.70 -11.03 -4.53
C PHE A 23 -1.63 -10.05 -4.02
N HIS A 24 -0.92 -10.37 -2.94
CA HIS A 24 0.25 -9.59 -2.49
C HIS A 24 1.57 -10.04 -3.15
N THR A 25 1.57 -11.07 -4.00
CA THR A 25 2.78 -11.49 -4.72
C THR A 25 3.19 -10.42 -5.74
N PRO A 26 4.50 -10.28 -6.04
CA PRO A 26 4.99 -9.37 -7.06
C PRO A 26 4.27 -9.55 -8.41
N GLU A 27 4.07 -10.79 -8.84
CA GLU A 27 3.46 -11.13 -10.12
C GLU A 27 1.98 -10.71 -10.17
N ALA A 28 1.23 -10.95 -9.09
CA ALA A 28 -0.15 -10.50 -9.00
C ALA A 28 -0.23 -8.97 -8.99
N LEU A 29 0.65 -8.30 -8.24
CA LEU A 29 0.69 -6.85 -8.18
C LEU A 29 1.07 -6.22 -9.53
N ASP A 30 1.96 -6.82 -10.31
CA ASP A 30 2.29 -6.39 -11.67
C ASP A 30 1.09 -6.52 -12.63
N VAL A 31 0.36 -7.64 -12.55
CA VAL A 31 -0.88 -7.82 -13.33
C VAL A 31 -1.91 -6.77 -12.94
N LEU A 32 -2.06 -6.46 -11.65
CA LEU A 32 -2.97 -5.41 -11.20
C LEU A 32 -2.53 -4.03 -11.67
N ASP A 33 -1.24 -3.70 -11.62
CA ASP A 33 -0.70 -2.43 -12.12
C ASP A 33 -1.03 -2.22 -13.60
N ARG A 34 -0.96 -3.29 -14.40
CA ARG A 34 -1.27 -3.24 -15.84
C ARG A 34 -2.76 -3.14 -16.18
N HIS A 35 -3.65 -3.58 -15.30
CA HIS A 35 -5.07 -3.75 -15.63
C HIS A 35 -6.03 -2.95 -14.74
N ALA A 36 -5.62 -2.54 -13.54
CA ALA A 36 -6.41 -1.71 -12.67
C ALA A 36 -6.33 -0.23 -13.09
N ALA A 37 -7.38 0.53 -12.80
CA ALA A 37 -7.35 1.97 -13.00
C ALA A 37 -6.56 2.66 -11.87
N GLY A 38 -5.51 3.39 -12.24
CA GLY A 38 -4.65 4.15 -11.32
C GLY A 38 -3.26 3.56 -11.21
N ASP A 39 -2.37 4.31 -10.55
CA ASP A 39 -0.98 3.91 -10.35
C ASP A 39 -0.85 3.07 -9.09
N ARG A 40 -0.11 1.97 -9.19
CA ARG A 40 0.30 1.20 -8.01
C ARG A 40 1.35 1.96 -7.21
N LEU A 41 1.15 1.97 -5.90
CA LEU A 41 2.11 2.42 -4.91
C LEU A 41 2.26 1.35 -3.84
N LEU A 42 3.49 0.90 -3.61
CA LEU A 42 3.81 0.00 -2.53
C LEU A 42 4.38 0.80 -1.36
N VAL A 43 3.87 0.55 -0.15
CA VAL A 43 4.31 1.28 1.05
C VAL A 43 4.80 0.30 2.10
N GLY A 44 5.98 0.57 2.64
CA GLY A 44 6.53 -0.07 3.83
C GLY A 44 6.43 0.87 5.03
N GLY A 45 6.06 0.33 6.18
CA GLY A 45 6.05 1.04 7.46
C GLY A 45 7.14 0.51 8.37
N TYR A 46 7.96 1.41 8.89
CA TYR A 46 9.16 1.10 9.65
C TYR A 46 9.10 1.62 11.09
N ARG A 47 9.72 0.86 12.00
CA ARG A 47 10.10 1.31 13.35
C ARG A 47 11.62 1.22 13.49
N GLY A 48 12.27 2.38 13.46
CA GLY A 48 13.72 2.39 13.23
C GLY A 48 14.00 1.81 11.84
N GLU A 49 14.82 0.77 11.77
CA GLU A 49 15.14 0.05 10.53
C GLU A 49 14.26 -1.19 10.32
N GLN A 50 13.45 -1.57 11.30
CA GLN A 50 12.61 -2.76 11.19
C GLN A 50 11.34 -2.47 10.40
N LEU A 51 11.14 -3.19 9.30
CA LEU A 51 9.87 -3.24 8.58
C LEU A 51 8.80 -3.94 9.44
N VAL A 52 7.72 -3.23 9.75
CA VAL A 52 6.65 -3.72 10.66
C VAL A 52 5.31 -3.90 9.96
N GLY A 53 5.15 -3.34 8.77
CA GLY A 53 4.00 -3.61 7.92
C GLY A 53 4.22 -3.09 6.51
N MET A 54 3.40 -3.59 5.59
CA MET A 54 3.42 -3.21 4.19
C MET A 54 2.00 -3.20 3.64
N ILE A 55 1.71 -2.36 2.64
CA ILE A 55 0.42 -2.36 1.96
C ILE A 55 0.60 -1.93 0.49
N PRO A 56 -0.07 -2.59 -0.46
CA PRO A 56 -0.19 -2.07 -1.82
C PRO A 56 -1.40 -1.13 -1.90
N LEU A 57 -1.20 0.02 -2.50
CA LEU A 57 -2.20 1.06 -2.72
C LEU A 57 -2.33 1.33 -4.22
N PHE A 58 -3.52 1.74 -4.64
CA PHE A 58 -3.81 2.15 -6.01
C PHE A 58 -4.39 3.55 -5.97
N VAL A 59 -3.72 4.46 -6.68
CA VAL A 59 -3.96 5.90 -6.62
C VAL A 59 -4.46 6.38 -7.98
N ARG A 60 -5.59 7.08 -7.99
CA ARG A 60 -6.13 7.68 -9.22
C ARG A 60 -6.79 9.01 -8.94
N ARG A 61 -7.00 9.82 -9.98
CA ARG A 61 -7.85 11.01 -9.92
C ARG A 61 -9.20 10.72 -10.56
N VAL A 62 -10.29 11.08 -9.88
CA VAL A 62 -11.66 10.98 -10.39
C VAL A 62 -12.36 12.30 -10.10
N ALA A 63 -12.79 13.01 -11.15
CA ALA A 63 -13.48 14.31 -11.01
C ALA A 63 -12.75 15.30 -10.07
N GLY A 64 -11.42 15.42 -10.22
CA GLY A 64 -10.58 16.29 -9.38
C GLY A 64 -10.24 15.74 -7.98
N LEU A 65 -10.86 14.63 -7.55
CA LEU A 65 -10.57 13.99 -6.27
C LEU A 65 -9.49 12.92 -6.41
N ARG A 66 -8.51 12.92 -5.49
CA ARG A 66 -7.53 11.82 -5.36
C ARG A 66 -8.19 10.67 -4.60
N VAL A 67 -8.23 9.50 -5.22
CA VAL A 67 -8.76 8.27 -4.64
C VAL A 67 -7.59 7.33 -4.40
N VAL A 68 -7.42 6.92 -3.14
CA VAL A 68 -6.46 5.91 -2.71
C VAL A 68 -7.25 4.68 -2.26
N SER A 69 -6.89 3.51 -2.78
CA SER A 69 -7.67 2.28 -2.56
C SER A 69 -6.77 1.06 -2.42
N SER A 70 -7.29 0.07 -1.70
CA SER A 70 -6.70 -1.26 -1.60
C SER A 70 -7.77 -2.27 -1.15
N PRO A 71 -8.18 -3.23 -2.00
CA PRO A 71 -7.74 -3.48 -3.38
C PRO A 71 -8.16 -2.37 -4.37
N PRO A 72 -7.64 -2.39 -5.61
CA PRO A 72 -8.16 -1.53 -6.66
C PRO A 72 -9.63 -1.85 -6.94
N PRO A 73 -10.50 -0.84 -7.13
CA PRO A 73 -11.92 -1.06 -7.38
C PRO A 73 -12.16 -1.81 -8.69
N GLY A 74 -13.13 -2.72 -8.72
CA GLY A 74 -13.55 -3.41 -9.94
C GLY A 74 -12.77 -4.68 -10.28
N MET A 75 -11.78 -5.09 -9.48
CA MET A 75 -10.94 -6.28 -9.76
C MET A 75 -11.41 -7.57 -9.07
N ALA A 76 -12.56 -7.57 -8.39
CA ALA A 76 -13.13 -8.73 -7.68
C ALA A 76 -12.15 -9.42 -6.69
N ILE A 77 -11.23 -8.66 -6.11
CA ILE A 77 -10.24 -9.16 -5.15
C ILE A 77 -10.86 -9.17 -3.74
N PRO A 78 -10.85 -10.30 -3.00
CA PRO A 78 -11.45 -10.38 -1.68
C PRO A 78 -10.81 -9.44 -0.64
N GLY A 79 -9.49 -9.28 -0.69
CA GLY A 79 -8.77 -8.41 0.22
C GLY A 79 -7.33 -8.16 -0.24
N LEU A 80 -6.87 -6.93 -0.02
CA LEU A 80 -5.48 -6.54 -0.28
C LEU A 80 -4.95 -5.60 0.82
N GLY A 81 -5.46 -5.78 2.03
CA GLY A 81 -5.11 -4.95 3.18
C GLY A 81 -3.65 -5.09 3.64
N PRO A 82 -3.26 -4.36 4.70
CA PRO A 82 -1.91 -4.39 5.22
C PRO A 82 -1.43 -5.79 5.59
N LEU A 83 -0.20 -6.13 5.20
CA LEU A 83 0.58 -7.23 5.76
C LEU A 83 1.35 -6.69 6.95
N VAL A 84 1.00 -7.12 8.16
CA VAL A 84 1.70 -6.69 9.38
C VAL A 84 2.57 -7.79 9.95
N MET A 85 3.76 -7.41 10.41
CA MET A 85 4.81 -8.31 10.89
C MET A 85 5.08 -8.07 12.38
N PRO A 86 4.19 -8.52 13.28
CA PRO A 86 4.43 -8.37 14.71
C PRO A 86 5.58 -9.29 15.17
N THR A 87 6.39 -8.81 16.10
CA THR A 87 7.45 -9.62 16.76
C THR A 87 6.91 -10.74 17.65
N SER A 88 5.58 -10.89 17.76
CA SER A 88 4.92 -11.88 18.58
C SER A 88 3.73 -12.47 17.82
N PRO A 89 3.52 -13.80 17.89
CA PRO A 89 2.37 -14.45 17.24
C PRO A 89 1.03 -14.13 17.93
N LYS A 90 1.04 -13.43 19.07
CA LYS A 90 -0.17 -13.09 19.83
C LYS A 90 -1.07 -12.18 19.01
N ARG A 91 -2.32 -12.59 18.79
CA ARG A 91 -3.36 -11.83 18.07
C ARG A 91 -3.44 -10.36 18.50
N ARG A 92 -3.46 -10.08 19.81
CA ARG A 92 -3.49 -8.71 20.35
C ARG A 92 -2.31 -7.84 19.90
N LYS A 93 -1.14 -8.44 19.66
CA LYS A 93 0.05 -7.71 19.18
C LYS A 93 -0.06 -7.41 17.70
N ARG A 94 -0.56 -8.37 16.90
CA ARG A 94 -0.87 -8.15 15.48
C ARG A 94 -1.91 -7.05 15.28
N GLU A 95 -3.01 -7.09 16.04
CA GLU A 95 -4.06 -6.06 15.98
C GLU A 95 -3.55 -4.68 16.40
N LYS A 96 -2.67 -4.61 17.40
CA LYS A 96 -2.01 -3.37 17.78
C LYS A 96 -1.14 -2.80 16.64
N VAL A 97 -0.29 -3.63 16.05
CA VAL A 97 0.58 -3.22 14.92
C VAL A 97 -0.28 -2.77 13.74
N ASN A 98 -1.34 -3.50 13.41
CA ASN A 98 -2.27 -3.14 12.34
C ASN A 98 -2.92 -1.78 12.57
N ARG A 99 -3.44 -1.53 13.78
CA ARG A 99 -4.06 -0.24 14.12
C ARG A 99 -3.06 0.91 14.01
N GLU A 100 -1.86 0.73 14.55
CA GLU A 100 -0.82 1.77 14.53
C GLU A 100 -0.27 2.00 13.12
N PHE A 101 -0.19 0.96 12.29
CA PHE A 101 0.20 1.06 10.88
C PHE A 101 -0.85 1.82 10.07
N THR A 102 -2.12 1.42 10.16
CA THR A 102 -3.21 2.07 9.41
C THR A 102 -3.38 3.53 9.82
N ALA A 103 -3.37 3.85 11.12
CA ALA A 103 -3.48 5.23 11.57
C ALA A 103 -2.33 6.09 11.04
N GLY A 104 -1.08 5.63 11.22
CA GLY A 104 0.08 6.38 10.73
C GLY A 104 0.12 6.54 9.21
N LEU A 105 -0.38 5.56 8.46
CA LEU A 105 -0.44 5.63 7.00
C LEU A 105 -1.44 6.69 6.55
N LEU A 106 -2.60 6.77 7.20
CA LEU A 106 -3.60 7.80 6.93
C LEU A 106 -3.02 9.19 7.22
N ASP A 107 -2.36 9.35 8.37
CA ASP A 107 -1.68 10.60 8.72
C ASP A 107 -0.64 11.00 7.66
N ALA A 108 0.16 10.05 7.15
CA ALA A 108 1.18 10.29 6.12
C ALA A 108 0.57 10.66 4.75
N ILE A 109 -0.55 10.05 4.37
CA ILE A 109 -1.27 10.37 3.13
C ILE A 109 -1.93 11.76 3.22
N GLU A 110 -2.52 12.11 4.37
CA GLU A 110 -3.15 13.41 4.60
C GLU A 110 -2.12 14.55 4.64
N ALA A 111 -0.92 14.28 5.16
CA ALA A 111 0.15 15.27 5.25
C ALA A 111 0.87 15.55 3.91
N ASP A 112 0.53 14.85 2.82
CA ASP A 112 1.30 14.81 1.58
C ASP A 112 2.81 14.69 1.86
N ASP A 113 3.17 13.72 2.72
CA ASP A 113 4.55 13.51 3.16
C ASP A 113 5.44 13.12 1.96
N PRO A 114 6.51 13.86 1.61
CA PRO A 114 7.33 13.62 0.41
C PRO A 114 7.86 12.19 0.26
N GLU A 115 8.05 11.45 1.36
CA GLU A 115 8.50 10.05 1.32
C GLU A 115 7.38 9.07 0.92
N VAL A 116 6.12 9.47 1.15
CA VAL A 116 4.89 8.77 0.72
C VAL A 116 4.20 9.54 -0.41
N VAL A 117 4.75 10.67 -0.88
CA VAL A 117 4.04 11.60 -1.76
C VAL A 117 3.62 10.85 -3.00
N LEU A 118 2.31 10.70 -3.12
CA LEU A 118 1.67 10.29 -4.34
C LEU A 118 1.65 11.54 -5.21
N ARG A 119 2.76 11.83 -5.89
CA ARG A 119 2.75 12.80 -6.99
C ARG A 119 1.80 12.23 -8.03
N GLY A 120 0.57 12.72 -8.06
CA GLY A 120 -0.34 12.39 -9.14
C GLY A 120 0.26 12.97 -10.42
N GLY A 121 0.74 12.09 -11.29
CA GLY A 121 1.27 12.45 -12.58
C GLY A 121 0.28 13.29 -13.38
N ASP A 122 0.84 14.24 -14.11
CA ASP A 122 0.16 15.15 -15.01
C ASP A 122 -0.72 14.38 -16.00
N VAL A 123 -1.99 14.74 -16.08
CA VAL A 123 -2.83 14.43 -17.23
C VAL A 123 -3.38 15.76 -17.71
N GLU A 124 -2.89 16.18 -18.86
CA GLU A 124 -3.41 17.32 -19.59
C GLU A 124 -4.93 17.16 -19.75
N LEU A 125 -5.65 18.22 -19.39
CA LEU A 125 -7.07 18.36 -19.67
C LEU A 125 -7.26 18.36 -21.18
N LEU A 126 -7.71 17.25 -21.75
CA LEU A 126 -8.42 17.28 -23.02
C LEU A 126 -9.89 17.49 -22.70
N GLU A 127 -10.30 18.76 -22.74
CA GLU A 127 -11.70 19.13 -22.91
C GLU A 127 -12.13 18.77 -24.33
N GLU A 128 -13.18 17.97 -24.49
CA GLU A 128 -14.13 18.03 -25.60
C GLU A 128 -15.56 17.94 -25.05
#